data_AF-A0A4P6MSS3-F1
#
_entry.id   AF-A0A4P6MSS3-F1
#
_cell.length_a   1.000
_cell.length_b   1.000
_cell.length_c   1.000
_cell.angle_alpha   90.00
_cell.angle_beta   90.00
_cell.angle_gamma   90.00
#
_symmetry.space_group_name_H-M   'P 1'
#
loop_
_entity.id
_entity.type
_entity.pdbx_description
1 polymer ?
#
loop_
_entity_poly.entity_id
_entity_poly.type
_entity_poly.pdbx_seq_one_letter_code
_entity_poly.pdbx_strand_id
1 'polypeptide(L)'
;MFTNAWELINISNVVEYGLTGGTPYTQNPEYYNGNIPFLNISDITENDGKYLTKIKKTISLKAVKNTSAKLIEQQHLIVGMYASIGKIAINKHNLAISQAVIALKFKKTYDLDFYYFLFYKKYINNEWNKESLNGVQSNLTKKTILDLPHKTTNIKEQNKISTLLNYFYKIVSLLQRKLKMLENIKNTLLEKMFV
;
A
#
# COMPACT_ATOMS: atom_id res chain seq x y z
N MET A 1 4.92 -30.12 10.18
CA MET A 1 5.93 -29.16 9.74
C MET A 1 5.79 -28.95 8.24
N PHE A 2 6.14 -27.78 7.72
CA PHE A 2 6.37 -27.62 6.28
C PHE A 2 7.83 -27.97 6.01
N THR A 3 8.09 -28.84 5.04
CA THR A 3 9.42 -29.41 4.77
C THR A 3 9.94 -29.08 3.38
N ASN A 4 9.11 -28.44 2.54
CA ASN A 4 9.48 -28.11 1.18
C ASN A 4 10.35 -26.86 1.17
N ALA A 5 11.38 -26.86 0.32
CA ALA A 5 12.18 -25.67 0.08
C ALA A 5 11.32 -24.57 -0.55
N TRP A 6 11.58 -23.32 -0.17
CA TRP A 6 10.95 -22.17 -0.80
C TRP A 6 11.55 -21.92 -2.19
N GLU A 7 10.69 -21.58 -3.14
CA GLU A 7 11.06 -21.33 -4.54
C GLU A 7 11.43 -19.87 -4.75
N LEU A 8 12.46 -19.60 -5.57
CA LEU A 8 12.84 -18.24 -5.98
C LEU A 8 12.12 -17.88 -7.28
N ILE A 9 11.23 -16.89 -7.23
CA ILE A 9 10.45 -16.42 -8.39
C ILE A 9 10.33 -14.89 -8.39
N ASN A 10 9.86 -14.31 -9.48
CA ASN A 10 9.59 -12.87 -9.57
C ASN A 10 8.16 -12.53 -9.14
N ILE A 11 7.91 -11.28 -8.76
CA ILE A 11 6.56 -10.82 -8.42
C ILE A 11 5.58 -10.98 -9.60
N SER A 12 6.06 -10.82 -10.83
CA SER A 12 5.29 -11.06 -12.05
C SER A 12 4.69 -12.48 -12.13
N ASN A 13 5.31 -13.47 -11.48
CA ASN A 13 4.80 -14.84 -11.47
C ASN A 13 3.60 -15.03 -10.53
N VAL A 14 3.42 -14.16 -9.53
CA VAL A 14 2.41 -14.34 -8.46
C VAL A 14 1.23 -13.38 -8.55
N VAL A 15 1.36 -12.33 -9.36
CA VAL A 15 0.29 -11.38 -9.63
C VAL A 15 -0.50 -11.76 -10.88
N GLU A 16 -1.80 -11.48 -10.88
CA GLU A 16 -2.63 -11.50 -12.09
C GLU A 16 -2.26 -10.30 -12.97
N TYR A 17 -2.07 -9.14 -12.36
CA TYR A 17 -1.63 -7.93 -13.02
C TYR A 17 -1.09 -6.89 -12.03
N GLY A 18 -0.31 -5.95 -12.55
CA GLY A 18 0.05 -4.71 -11.88
C GLY A 18 -0.41 -3.50 -12.69
N LEU A 19 -1.18 -2.60 -12.08
CA LEU A 19 -1.71 -1.39 -12.72
C LEU A 19 -1.08 -0.14 -12.12
N THR A 20 -0.65 0.76 -12.99
CA THR A 20 -0.37 2.16 -12.64
C THR A 20 -1.47 3.02 -13.24
N GLY A 21 -1.76 4.17 -12.63
CA GLY A 21 -2.75 5.10 -13.15
C GLY A 21 -2.12 6.35 -13.75
N GLY A 22 -2.90 7.43 -13.70
CA GLY A 22 -2.54 8.74 -14.19
C GLY A 22 -3.23 9.81 -13.37
N THR A 23 -2.68 11.01 -13.41
CA THR A 23 -3.23 12.16 -12.70
C THR A 23 -4.01 13.01 -13.70
N PRO A 24 -5.32 13.20 -13.50
CA PRO A 24 -6.08 14.12 -14.33
C PRO A 24 -5.46 15.52 -14.32
N TYR A 25 -5.72 16.32 -15.34
CA TYR A 25 -5.19 17.68 -15.39
C TYR A 25 -5.85 18.54 -14.31
N THR A 26 -5.05 19.01 -13.34
CA THR A 26 -5.54 19.68 -12.12
C THR A 26 -6.38 20.93 -12.40
N GLN A 27 -6.15 21.62 -13.53
CA GLN A 27 -6.89 22.83 -13.88
C GLN A 27 -8.24 22.53 -14.57
N ASN A 28 -8.57 21.27 -14.89
CA ASN A 28 -9.91 20.92 -15.35
C ASN A 28 -10.78 20.54 -14.14
N PRO A 29 -11.67 21.43 -13.67
CA PRO A 29 -12.49 21.17 -12.49
C PRO A 29 -13.48 20.02 -12.69
N GLU A 30 -13.90 19.72 -13.92
CA GLU A 30 -14.82 18.62 -14.22
C GLU A 30 -14.25 17.23 -13.88
N TYR A 31 -12.93 17.14 -13.69
CA TYR A 31 -12.26 15.91 -13.32
C TYR A 31 -12.26 15.64 -11.81
N TYR A 32 -12.52 16.65 -10.98
CA TYR A 32 -12.40 16.56 -9.52
C TYR A 32 -13.75 16.72 -8.83
N ASN A 33 -13.77 16.43 -7.53
CA ASN A 33 -14.96 16.55 -6.68
C ASN A 33 -16.13 15.67 -7.15
N GLY A 34 -15.82 14.55 -7.81
CA GLY A 34 -16.79 13.49 -8.11
C GLY A 34 -16.95 12.50 -6.95
N ASN A 35 -17.41 11.30 -7.28
CA ASN A 35 -17.74 10.27 -6.28
C ASN A 35 -16.69 9.14 -6.18
N ILE A 36 -15.61 9.19 -6.96
CA ILE A 36 -14.60 8.12 -7.01
C ILE A 36 -13.40 8.55 -6.17
N PRO A 37 -13.06 7.86 -5.07
CA PRO A 37 -11.83 8.15 -4.32
C PRO A 37 -10.60 8.06 -5.21
N PHE A 38 -9.70 9.03 -5.14
CA PHE A 38 -8.51 9.11 -5.98
C PHE A 38 -7.24 9.07 -5.13
N LEU A 39 -6.59 7.90 -5.17
CA LEU A 39 -5.39 7.62 -4.40
C LEU A 39 -4.16 8.26 -5.05
N ASN A 40 -3.56 9.20 -4.31
CA ASN A 40 -2.29 9.83 -4.65
C ASN A 40 -1.20 9.44 -3.65
N ILE A 41 0.02 9.90 -3.90
CA ILE A 41 1.16 9.55 -3.04
C ILE A 41 1.02 10.08 -1.61
N SER A 42 0.46 11.28 -1.41
CA SER A 42 0.33 11.87 -0.07
C SER A 42 -0.62 11.06 0.82
N ASP A 43 -1.65 10.43 0.25
CA ASP A 43 -2.53 9.53 1.01
C ASP A 43 -1.76 8.30 1.49
N ILE A 44 -0.85 7.75 0.68
CA ILE A 44 0.05 6.66 1.08
C ILE A 44 1.06 7.14 2.13
N THR A 45 1.66 8.32 1.93
CA THR A 45 2.62 8.94 2.86
C THR A 45 2.01 9.15 4.25
N GLU A 46 0.76 9.58 4.33
CA GLU A 46 0.06 9.83 5.59
C GLU A 46 -0.62 8.58 6.18
N ASN A 47 -0.75 7.52 5.39
CA ASN A 47 -1.36 6.28 5.89
C ASN A 47 -0.44 5.60 6.91
N ASP A 48 -0.97 5.42 8.12
CA ASP A 48 -0.28 4.81 9.26
C ASP A 48 -0.89 3.45 9.61
N GLY A 49 -0.75 2.52 8.67
CA GLY A 49 -1.20 1.15 8.86
C GLY A 49 -1.31 0.32 7.59
N LYS A 50 -1.77 -0.91 7.75
CA LYS A 50 -1.86 -1.91 6.69
C LYS A 50 -2.90 -1.57 5.63
N TYR A 51 -3.97 -0.89 6.03
CA TYR A 51 -5.10 -0.62 5.16
C TYR A 51 -5.25 0.86 4.92
N LEU A 52 -5.59 1.25 3.70
CA LEU A 52 -5.97 2.62 3.38
C LEU A 52 -7.24 2.98 4.13
N THR A 53 -7.16 4.02 4.96
CA THR A 53 -8.27 4.49 5.80
C THR A 53 -8.82 5.84 5.36
N LYS A 54 -8.01 6.68 4.72
CA LYS A 54 -8.39 8.01 4.29
C LYS A 54 -7.81 8.30 2.91
N ILE A 55 -8.66 8.82 2.03
CA ILE A 55 -8.28 9.33 0.71
C ILE A 55 -8.86 10.74 0.62
N LYS A 56 -8.02 11.73 0.39
CA LYS A 56 -8.43 13.15 0.49
C LYS A 56 -9.21 13.66 -0.72
N LYS A 57 -8.89 13.14 -1.91
CA LYS A 57 -9.41 13.64 -3.17
C LYS A 57 -10.37 12.64 -3.79
N THR A 58 -11.36 13.16 -4.52
CA THR A 58 -12.20 12.38 -5.40
C THR A 58 -12.11 12.90 -6.82
N ILE A 59 -12.36 12.01 -7.78
CA ILE A 59 -12.44 12.33 -9.20
C ILE A 59 -13.79 11.90 -9.77
N SER A 60 -14.14 12.49 -10.91
CA SER A 60 -15.35 12.15 -11.65
C SER A 60 -15.15 10.92 -12.54
N LEU A 61 -16.26 10.31 -13.00
CA LEU A 61 -16.19 9.26 -14.01
C LEU A 61 -15.62 9.78 -15.34
N LYS A 62 -15.81 11.07 -15.65
CA LYS A 62 -15.22 11.73 -16.82
C LYS A 62 -13.69 11.73 -16.74
N ALA A 63 -13.12 11.98 -15.55
CA ALA A 63 -11.67 11.90 -15.34
C ALA A 63 -11.13 10.50 -15.63
N VAL A 64 -11.80 9.45 -15.16
CA VAL A 64 -11.39 8.06 -15.42
C VAL A 64 -11.47 7.71 -16.90
N LYS A 65 -12.52 8.17 -17.61
CA LYS A 65 -12.72 7.87 -19.04
C LYS A 65 -11.75 8.62 -19.95
N ASN A 66 -11.38 9.84 -19.57
CA ASN A 66 -10.63 10.76 -20.45
C ASN A 66 -9.14 10.87 -20.08
N THR A 67 -8.68 10.14 -19.07
CA THR A 67 -7.29 10.19 -18.61
C THR A 67 -6.78 8.79 -18.31
N SER A 68 -5.48 8.67 -18.01
CA SER A 68 -4.88 7.40 -17.59
C SER A 68 -5.19 7.01 -16.13
N ALA A 69 -6.00 7.78 -15.40
CA ALA A 69 -6.47 7.39 -14.06
C ALA A 69 -7.14 6.02 -14.13
N LYS A 70 -6.71 5.09 -13.28
CA LYS A 70 -7.14 3.69 -13.39
C LYS A 70 -8.02 3.31 -12.21
N LEU A 71 -9.23 2.84 -12.49
CA LEU A 71 -10.08 2.21 -11.48
C LEU A 71 -9.52 0.84 -11.10
N ILE A 72 -9.49 0.59 -9.80
CA ILE A 72 -9.19 -0.70 -9.19
C ILE A 72 -10.30 -1.08 -8.21
N GLU A 73 -10.60 -2.37 -8.14
CA GLU A 73 -11.45 -2.92 -7.07
C GLU A 73 -10.68 -3.01 -5.75
N GLN A 74 -11.33 -3.47 -4.67
CA GLN A 74 -10.68 -3.78 -3.40
C GLN A 74 -9.66 -4.95 -3.48
N GLN A 75 -8.81 -5.04 -2.45
CA GLN A 75 -7.82 -6.13 -2.25
C GLN A 75 -6.66 -6.13 -3.26
N HIS A 76 -6.07 -4.96 -3.49
CA HIS A 76 -4.76 -4.83 -4.11
C HIS A 76 -3.71 -4.44 -3.07
N LEU A 77 -2.49 -4.93 -3.26
CA LEU A 77 -1.33 -4.35 -2.59
C LEU A 77 -0.93 -3.09 -3.37
N ILE A 78 -1.00 -1.95 -2.70
CA ILE A 78 -0.55 -0.67 -3.24
C ILE A 78 0.90 -0.45 -2.81
N VAL A 79 1.74 -0.03 -3.76
CA VAL A 79 3.14 0.33 -3.51
C VAL A 79 3.41 1.73 -4.04
N GLY A 80 3.94 2.61 -3.18
CA GLY A 80 4.41 3.94 -3.55
C GLY A 80 5.64 3.87 -4.43
N MET A 81 5.56 4.47 -5.62
CA MET A 81 6.64 4.45 -6.61
C MET A 81 7.52 5.70 -6.57
N TYR A 82 6.95 6.84 -6.19
CA TYR A 82 7.60 8.15 -6.15
C TYR A 82 7.47 8.77 -4.76
N ALA A 83 8.39 9.66 -4.35
CA ALA A 83 8.43 10.40 -3.08
C ALA A 83 8.41 9.57 -1.77
N SER A 84 7.44 8.66 -1.59
CA SER A 84 7.39 7.66 -0.50
C SER A 84 7.62 6.26 -1.07
N ILE A 85 8.84 6.04 -1.55
CA ILE A 85 9.26 4.82 -2.24
C ILE A 85 9.06 3.60 -1.35
N GLY A 86 8.41 2.57 -1.91
CA GLY A 86 8.25 1.28 -1.25
C GLY A 86 7.28 1.30 -0.07
N LYS A 87 6.67 2.46 0.25
CA LYS A 87 5.59 2.50 1.25
C LYS A 87 4.39 1.75 0.70
N ILE A 88 3.77 0.94 1.55
CA ILE A 88 2.74 -0.01 1.13
C ILE A 88 1.43 0.14 1.92
N ALA A 89 0.33 -0.26 1.31
CA ALA A 89 -0.98 -0.35 1.92
C ALA A 89 -1.89 -1.31 1.13
N ILE A 90 -3.00 -1.75 1.72
CA ILE A 90 -4.06 -2.50 1.05
C ILE A 90 -5.33 -1.65 0.96
N ASN A 91 -5.95 -1.58 -0.21
CA ASN A 91 -7.23 -0.89 -0.35
C ASN A 91 -8.42 -1.80 0.03
N LYS A 92 -9.34 -1.25 0.84
CA LYS A 92 -10.58 -1.92 1.26
C LYS A 92 -11.79 -1.56 0.42
N HIS A 93 -11.65 -0.59 -0.47
CA HIS A 93 -12.73 -0.08 -1.31
C HIS A 93 -12.22 0.14 -2.73
N ASN A 94 -13.15 0.15 -3.67
CA ASN A 94 -12.87 0.51 -5.05
C ASN A 94 -12.44 1.97 -5.11
N LEU A 95 -11.40 2.26 -5.87
CA LEU A 95 -10.81 3.60 -5.98
C LEU A 95 -10.14 3.76 -7.34
N ALA A 96 -9.78 4.99 -7.70
CA ALA A 96 -8.88 5.29 -8.81
C ALA A 96 -7.46 5.58 -8.30
N ILE A 97 -6.44 5.16 -9.05
CA ILE A 97 -5.03 5.40 -8.71
C ILE A 97 -4.37 6.41 -9.65
N SER A 98 -3.41 7.16 -9.10
CA SER A 98 -2.49 8.04 -9.85
C SER A 98 -1.30 7.27 -10.45
N GLN A 99 -0.41 7.96 -11.18
CA GLN A 99 0.85 7.36 -11.65
C GLN A 99 1.87 7.09 -10.53
N ALA A 100 1.68 7.67 -9.34
CA ALA A 100 2.66 7.61 -8.26
C ALA A 100 2.64 6.31 -7.45
N VAL A 101 1.74 5.40 -7.79
CA VAL A 101 1.56 4.12 -7.14
C VAL A 101 1.36 3.02 -8.18
N ILE A 102 1.69 1.79 -7.80
CA ILE A 102 1.24 0.59 -8.49
C ILE A 102 0.27 -0.17 -7.59
N ALA A 103 -0.80 -0.69 -8.18
CA ALA A 103 -1.73 -1.62 -7.54
C ALA A 103 -1.48 -3.03 -8.09
N LEU A 104 -1.11 -3.95 -7.21
CA LEU A 104 -0.83 -5.36 -7.54
C LEU A 104 -2.01 -6.23 -7.13
N LYS A 105 -2.59 -6.94 -8.10
CA LYS A 105 -3.59 -7.98 -7.85
C LYS A 105 -2.89 -9.33 -7.79
N PHE A 106 -2.92 -9.98 -6.64
CA PHE A 106 -2.33 -11.33 -6.48
C PHE A 106 -3.28 -12.40 -7.02
N LYS A 107 -2.72 -13.45 -7.63
CA LYS A 107 -3.51 -14.63 -8.03
C LYS A 107 -4.06 -15.30 -6.78
N LYS A 108 -5.24 -15.91 -6.89
CA LYS A 108 -5.92 -16.61 -5.78
C LYS A 108 -5.10 -17.72 -5.11
N THR A 109 -4.06 -18.23 -5.77
CA THR A 109 -3.11 -19.23 -5.23
C THR A 109 -2.00 -18.61 -4.38
N TYR A 110 -2.02 -17.30 -4.15
CA TYR A 110 -1.08 -16.56 -3.33
C TYR A 110 -1.83 -15.68 -2.32
N ASP A 111 -1.34 -15.65 -1.09
CA ASP A 111 -1.94 -14.91 0.01
C ASP A 111 -1.48 -13.45 0.01
N LEU A 112 -2.42 -12.52 -0.20
CA LEU A 112 -2.14 -11.08 -0.23
C LEU A 112 -1.45 -10.59 1.04
N ASP A 113 -1.81 -11.14 2.20
CA ASP A 113 -1.27 -10.69 3.48
C ASP A 113 0.18 -11.12 3.70
N PHE A 114 0.54 -12.32 3.26
CA PHE A 114 1.94 -12.75 3.19
C PHE A 114 2.78 -11.76 2.37
N TYR A 115 2.28 -11.35 1.20
CA TYR A 115 2.97 -10.39 0.34
C TYR A 115 3.01 -8.98 0.91
N TYR A 116 1.95 -8.55 1.61
CA TYR A 116 1.97 -7.31 2.38
C TYR A 116 3.13 -7.31 3.38
N PHE A 117 3.30 -8.38 4.17
CA PHE A 117 4.37 -8.44 5.16
C PHE A 117 5.76 -8.59 4.53
N LEU A 118 5.87 -9.30 3.41
CA LEU A 118 7.10 -9.36 2.62
C LEU A 118 7.54 -7.96 2.19
N PHE A 119 6.63 -7.17 1.62
CA PHE A 119 6.93 -5.81 1.13
C PHE A 119 7.14 -4.85 2.29
N TYR A 120 6.39 -5.01 3.38
CA TYR A 120 6.57 -4.26 4.62
C TYR A 120 7.96 -4.47 5.20
N LYS A 121 8.47 -5.71 5.24
CA LYS A 121 9.85 -6.01 5.66
C LYS A 121 10.86 -5.24 4.81
N LYS A 122 10.71 -5.27 3.48
CA LYS A 122 11.60 -4.52 2.57
C LYS A 122 11.53 -3.00 2.82
N TYR A 123 10.33 -2.49 3.14
CA TYR A 123 10.11 -1.08 3.47
C TYR A 123 10.82 -0.66 4.76
N ILE A 124 10.58 -1.36 5.87
CA ILE A 124 11.21 -1.01 7.16
C ILE A 124 12.72 -1.20 7.15
N ASN A 125 13.25 -2.08 6.29
CA ASN A 125 14.68 -2.30 6.12
C ASN A 125 15.32 -1.34 5.09
N ASN A 126 14.57 -0.39 4.52
CA ASN A 126 15.02 0.51 3.45
C ASN A 126 15.61 -0.22 2.21
N GLU A 127 15.16 -1.44 1.93
CA GLU A 127 15.68 -2.25 0.82
C GLU A 127 15.20 -1.72 -0.54
N TRP A 128 14.06 -1.02 -0.59
CA TRP A 128 13.52 -0.46 -1.84
C TRP A 128 14.42 0.61 -2.48
N ASN A 129 15.27 1.27 -1.70
CA ASN A 129 16.20 2.26 -2.24
C ASN A 129 17.24 1.62 -3.15
N LYS A 130 17.64 0.37 -2.88
CA LYS A 130 18.57 -0.40 -3.73
C LYS A 130 17.94 -0.81 -5.06
N GLU A 131 16.62 -0.99 -5.06
CA GLU A 131 15.83 -1.36 -6.25
C GLU A 131 15.44 -0.11 -7.07
N SER A 132 15.52 1.08 -6.48
CA SER A 132 15.19 2.32 -7.17
C SER A 132 16.27 2.68 -8.19
N LEU A 133 15.88 3.35 -9.28
CA LEU A 133 16.85 3.87 -10.24
C LEU A 133 17.71 4.93 -9.57
N ASN A 134 19.03 4.77 -9.63
CA ASN A 134 20.00 5.73 -9.10
C ASN A 134 19.99 7.02 -9.95
N GLY A 135 19.47 8.11 -9.39
CA GLY A 135 19.41 9.45 -9.96
C GLY A 135 19.09 10.49 -8.87
N VAL A 136 18.90 11.76 -9.25
CA VAL A 136 18.60 12.86 -8.29
C VAL A 136 17.27 12.64 -7.53
N GLN A 137 16.35 11.85 -8.11
CA GLN A 137 15.17 11.32 -7.42
C GLN A 137 15.11 9.80 -7.62
N SER A 138 15.30 9.06 -6.54
CA SER A 138 15.02 7.62 -6.48
C SER A 138 13.55 7.38 -6.86
N ASN A 139 13.30 6.52 -7.84
CA ASN A 139 11.95 6.14 -8.26
C ASN A 139 11.90 4.65 -8.57
N LEU A 140 10.77 4.00 -8.26
CA LEU A 140 10.48 2.64 -8.71
C LEU A 140 9.74 2.69 -10.04
N THR A 141 9.98 1.69 -10.89
CA THR A 141 9.18 1.45 -12.09
C THR A 141 8.29 0.24 -11.89
N LYS A 142 7.19 0.16 -12.65
CA LYS A 142 6.36 -1.06 -12.69
C LYS A 142 7.20 -2.29 -13.02
N LYS A 143 8.16 -2.18 -13.94
CA LYS A 143 9.07 -3.27 -14.31
C LYS A 143 9.94 -3.70 -13.14
N THR A 144 10.58 -2.76 -12.44
CA THR A 144 11.39 -3.05 -11.25
C THR A 144 10.60 -3.85 -10.21
N ILE A 145 9.35 -3.45 -9.94
CA ILE A 145 8.52 -4.11 -8.93
C ILE A 145 8.09 -5.51 -9.40
N LEU A 146 7.72 -5.67 -10.66
CA LEU A 146 7.30 -6.95 -11.22
C LEU A 146 8.45 -7.95 -11.40
N ASP A 147 9.65 -7.46 -11.70
CA ASP A 147 10.84 -8.30 -11.88
C ASP A 147 11.58 -8.58 -10.56
N LEU A 148 11.06 -8.07 -9.42
CA LEU A 148 11.67 -8.26 -8.11
C LEU A 148 11.70 -9.76 -7.72
N PRO A 149 12.88 -10.36 -7.53
CA PRO A 149 13.00 -11.75 -7.10
C PRO A 149 12.66 -11.87 -5.61
N HIS A 150 11.96 -12.94 -5.25
CA HIS A 150 11.64 -13.26 -3.87
C HIS A 150 11.48 -14.76 -3.68
N LYS A 151 11.67 -15.22 -2.45
CA LYS A 151 11.34 -16.59 -2.07
C LYS A 151 9.86 -16.67 -1.72
N THR A 152 9.18 -17.69 -2.24
CA THR A 152 7.78 -17.99 -1.90
C THR A 152 7.63 -19.46 -1.49
N THR A 153 6.48 -19.78 -0.91
CA THR A 153 6.09 -21.14 -0.55
C THR A 153 4.65 -21.40 -1.01
N ASN A 154 4.08 -22.57 -0.73
CA ASN A 154 2.69 -22.88 -1.03
C ASN A 154 1.72 -22.04 -0.17
N ILE A 155 0.50 -21.83 -0.68
CA ILE A 155 -0.51 -20.99 -0.01
C ILE A 155 -0.86 -21.44 1.42
N LYS A 156 -0.80 -22.74 1.74
CA LYS A 156 -1.11 -23.22 3.10
C LYS A 156 -0.08 -22.71 4.10
N GLU A 157 1.20 -22.69 3.72
CA GLU A 157 2.26 -22.13 4.55
C GLU A 157 2.22 -20.60 4.59
N GLN A 158 2.01 -19.94 3.44
CA GLN A 158 1.81 -18.49 3.38
C GLN A 158 0.73 -18.03 4.36
N ASN A 159 -0.45 -18.70 4.33
CA ASN A 159 -1.57 -18.39 5.22
C ASN A 159 -1.23 -18.55 6.71
N LYS A 160 -0.44 -19.57 7.10
CA LYS A 160 -0.04 -19.74 8.50
C LYS A 160 0.90 -18.61 8.95
N ILE A 161 1.85 -18.24 8.09
CA ILE A 161 2.78 -17.14 8.34
C ILE A 161 2.01 -15.82 8.46
N SER A 162 1.16 -15.50 7.48
CA SER A 162 0.43 -14.25 7.47
C SER A 162 -0.60 -14.16 8.59
N THR A 163 -1.24 -15.26 8.99
CA THR A 163 -2.11 -15.32 10.16
C THR A 163 -1.35 -14.94 11.43
N LEU A 164 -0.17 -15.52 11.64
CA LEU A 164 0.67 -15.20 12.80
C LEU A 164 1.12 -13.73 12.79
N LEU A 165 1.59 -13.22 11.64
CA LEU A 165 2.02 -11.84 11.51
C LEU A 165 0.85 -10.85 11.68
N ASN A 166 -0.33 -11.19 11.19
CA ASN A 166 -1.55 -10.40 11.41
C ASN A 166 -1.95 -10.37 12.88
N TYR A 167 -1.79 -11.47 13.61
CA TYR A 167 -2.03 -11.50 15.05
C TYR A 167 -1.14 -10.49 15.78
N PHE A 168 0.17 -10.49 15.50
CA PHE A 168 1.09 -9.49 16.06
C PHE A 168 0.76 -8.08 15.60
N TYR A 169 0.49 -7.87 14.31
CA TYR A 169 0.11 -6.57 13.77
C TYR A 169 -1.12 -5.99 14.47
N LYS A 170 -2.14 -6.83 14.74
CA LYS A 170 -3.35 -6.44 15.46
C LYS A 170 -3.02 -5.99 16.89
N ILE A 171 -2.18 -6.73 17.60
CA ILE A 171 -1.75 -6.37 18.96
C ILE A 171 -1.03 -5.02 18.97
N VAL A 172 -0.05 -4.83 18.08
CA VAL A 172 0.71 -3.58 17.97
C VAL A 172 -0.23 -2.41 17.66
N SER A 173 -1.15 -2.57 16.71
CA SER A 173 -2.13 -1.53 16.35
C SER A 173 -3.04 -1.15 17.53
N LEU A 174 -3.48 -2.13 18.33
CA LEU A 174 -4.29 -1.88 19.53
C LEU A 174 -3.50 -1.13 20.61
N LEU A 175 -2.23 -1.50 20.83
CA LEU A 175 -1.36 -0.84 21.79
C LEU A 175 -1.04 0.60 21.37
N GLN A 176 -0.76 0.86 20.09
CA GLN A 176 -0.55 2.20 19.56
C GLN A 176 -1.78 3.10 19.74
N ARG A 177 -2.97 2.58 19.48
CA ARG A 177 -4.24 3.31 19.72
C ARG A 177 -4.43 3.64 21.20
N LYS A 178 -4.15 2.68 22.09
CA LYS A 178 -4.24 2.88 23.54
C LYS A 178 -3.24 3.94 24.01
N LEU A 179 -2.00 3.90 23.53
CA LEU A 179 -0.98 4.90 23.85
C LEU A 179 -1.44 6.30 23.46
N LYS A 180 -1.88 6.50 22.21
CA LYS A 180 -2.38 7.79 21.72
C LYS A 180 -3.55 8.33 22.55
N MET A 181 -4.45 7.45 22.99
CA MET A 181 -5.56 7.82 23.87
C MET A 181 -5.07 8.31 25.24
N LEU A 182 -4.11 7.60 25.84
CA LEU A 182 -3.53 7.98 27.13
C LEU A 182 -2.76 9.30 27.04
N GLU A 183 -2.03 9.53 25.95
CA GLU A 183 -1.35 10.81 25.69
C GLU A 183 -2.34 11.98 25.59
N ASN A 184 -3.46 11.78 24.88
CA ASN A 184 -4.51 12.80 24.78
C ASN A 184 -5.15 13.11 26.15
N ILE A 185 -5.42 12.08 26.96
CA ILE A 185 -5.96 12.25 28.32
C ILE A 185 -4.97 13.05 29.18
N LYS A 186 -3.69 12.65 29.16
CA LYS A 186 -2.62 13.36 29.88
C LYS A 186 -2.58 14.84 29.51
N ASN A 187 -2.58 15.16 28.22
CA ASN A 187 -2.52 16.54 27.75
C ASN A 187 -3.76 17.34 28.18
N THR A 188 -4.95 16.76 28.06
CA THR A 188 -6.21 17.39 28.49
C THR A 188 -6.21 17.69 29.99
N LEU A 189 -5.69 16.77 30.80
CA LEU A 189 -5.59 16.98 32.25
C LEU A 189 -4.60 18.09 32.58
N LEU A 190 -3.43 18.11 31.94
CA LEU A 190 -2.43 19.17 32.13
C LEU A 190 -2.96 20.55 31.75
N GLU A 191 -3.70 20.66 30.64
CA GLU A 191 -4.36 21.91 30.24
C GLU A 191 -5.36 22.39 31.29
N LYS A 192 -6.09 21.48 31.93
CA LYS A 192 -7.09 21.79 32.96
C LYS A 192 -6.51 22.01 34.36
N MET A 193 -5.25 21.62 34.61
CA MET A 193 -4.62 21.75 35.93
C MET A 193 -4.17 23.18 36.25
N PHE A 194 -3.98 24.02 35.24
CA PHE A 194 -3.48 25.40 35.39
C PHE A 194 -4.54 26.46 35.03
N VAL A 195 -5.83 26.10 35.14
CA VAL A 195 -6.99 27.00 35.03
C VAL A 195 -7.61 27.17 36.40
#